data_AF-Q753D0-F1
#
_entry.id   AF-Q753D0-F1
#
_cell.length_a   1.000
_cell.length_b   1.000
_cell.length_c   1.000
_cell.angle_alpha   90.00
_cell.angle_beta   90.00
_cell.angle_gamma   90.00
#
_symmetry.space_group_name_H-M   'P 1'
#
loop_
_entity.id
_entity.type
_entity.pdbx_description
1 polymer ?
#
loop_
_entity_poly.entity_id
_entity_poly.type
_entity_poly.pdbx_seq_one_letter_code
_entity_poly.pdbx_strand_id
1 'polypeptide(L)'
;MPEIHLVFLVHGLWGNVTHMEYLGRAVSQLQERSPETLVVYAAKMNQGYRTYDGIDICGYRVAKEIQEQVATLNCPETGTVVTKFSIVGYSMGGLISRYAVGLLYSNQFFKKQDIKLINFTTFCSPHVGVLAPGKNLAVRVFNFVCSLILGNSGRQMFLKDRIKAANGMPLIVLMSVGDSIFYKALEQFQHRSLYANIVNDKRTAWWTSGISMNDPFFDVTVTNGVERFHYIHPYEPIVIDTSQPITITSIEELTDDEDPNLHEPGDQADPHEFYFINYWAAKLYRWLVVLINLVVIAPLWILWFIIASVVQTMNSTFRVTRFVHQYSHQLIQEYFDVSAPLTPCSTRLIASAEEKIYSTIASPVEYEHQLEQSLNDHTDTLIESVFDAIERKNTLTATVQGTPVGHPGSLTIYIDELATKNVEDIATDTEEQRELLRNCYLDMDWRQRRIISNLNGLSWKKFPIYIRGTPSTHACAIVRHKDPHFKEGESVVKHWSNEIFAFN
;
A
#
# COMPACT_ATOMS: atom_id res chain seq x y z
N MET A 1 4.30 -16.65 33.86
CA MET A 1 5.36 -15.92 33.15
C MET A 1 4.69 -14.72 32.50
N PRO A 2 5.23 -13.49 32.57
CA PRO A 2 4.60 -12.35 31.92
C PRO A 2 4.62 -12.59 30.41
N GLU A 3 3.45 -12.80 29.84
CA GLU A 3 3.26 -13.08 28.42
C GLU A 3 3.27 -11.78 27.61
N ILE A 4 3.91 -11.83 26.45
CA ILE A 4 4.09 -10.68 25.56
C ILE A 4 3.39 -10.93 24.23
N HIS A 5 2.63 -9.93 23.80
CA HIS A 5 2.16 -9.79 22.42
C HIS A 5 3.06 -8.80 21.70
N LEU A 6 3.95 -9.32 20.85
CA LEU A 6 4.84 -8.51 20.01
C LEU A 6 4.08 -8.01 18.78
N VAL A 7 4.00 -6.69 18.62
CA VAL A 7 3.40 -6.02 17.47
C VAL A 7 4.48 -5.33 16.65
N PHE A 8 4.68 -5.80 15.43
CA PHE A 8 5.76 -5.37 14.55
C PHE A 8 5.23 -4.44 13.45
N LEU A 9 5.80 -3.25 13.31
CA LEU A 9 5.38 -2.23 12.35
C LEU A 9 6.41 -2.11 11.23
N VAL A 10 5.95 -2.15 9.97
CA VAL A 10 6.83 -2.13 8.79
C VAL A 10 6.42 -1.00 7.85
N HIS A 11 7.31 -0.02 7.68
CA HIS A 11 7.09 1.14 6.83
C HIS A 11 7.25 0.83 5.33
N GLY A 12 6.78 1.76 4.48
CA GLY A 12 6.84 1.67 3.03
C GLY A 12 8.13 2.19 2.39
N LEU A 13 8.09 2.35 1.07
CA LEU A 13 9.16 2.94 0.25
C LEU A 13 9.57 4.31 0.79
N TRP A 14 10.88 4.56 0.86
CA TRP A 14 11.49 5.75 1.47
C TRP A 14 11.07 6.07 2.91
N GLY A 15 10.39 5.14 3.59
CA GLY A 15 9.90 5.34 4.94
C GLY A 15 10.99 5.31 6.00
N ASN A 16 10.60 5.65 7.21
CA ASN A 16 11.39 5.52 8.43
C ASN A 16 10.48 5.07 9.60
N VAL A 17 11.05 4.93 10.80
CA VAL A 17 10.29 4.51 11.99
C VAL A 17 9.21 5.53 12.41
N THR A 18 9.43 6.84 12.14
CA THR A 18 8.51 7.89 12.59
C THR A 18 7.18 7.82 11.84
N HIS A 19 7.19 7.33 10.60
CA HIS A 19 5.98 7.09 9.81
C HIS A 19 4.98 6.14 10.51
N MET A 20 5.47 5.25 11.38
CA MET A 20 4.64 4.26 12.06
C MET A 20 4.26 4.68 13.48
N GLU A 21 4.71 5.84 13.97
CA GLU A 21 4.52 6.25 15.37
C GLU A 21 3.05 6.37 15.76
N TYR A 22 2.20 6.91 14.89
CA TYR A 22 0.79 7.10 15.22
C TYR A 22 0.08 5.75 15.42
N LEU A 23 0.31 4.79 14.50
CA LEU A 23 -0.17 3.41 14.64
C LEU A 23 0.38 2.75 15.92
N GLY A 24 1.68 2.95 16.21
CA GLY A 24 2.29 2.40 17.41
C GLY A 24 1.69 2.95 18.70
N ARG A 25 1.44 4.25 18.78
CA ARG A 25 0.73 4.88 19.90
C ARG A 25 -0.69 4.33 20.05
N ALA A 26 -1.41 4.18 18.94
CA ALA A 26 -2.77 3.64 18.93
C ALA A 26 -2.81 2.22 19.51
N VAL A 27 -1.84 1.36 19.17
CA VAL A 27 -1.73 0.00 19.74
C VAL A 27 -1.32 0.03 21.21
N SER A 28 -0.34 0.86 21.60
CA SER A 28 0.10 0.96 22.99
C SER A 28 -1.03 1.42 23.92
N GLN A 29 -1.94 2.26 23.45
CA GLN A 29 -3.13 2.69 24.18
C GLN A 29 -4.13 1.55 24.43
N LEU A 30 -4.01 0.42 23.71
CA LEU A 30 -4.86 -0.74 23.92
C LEU A 30 -4.37 -1.67 25.04
N GLN A 31 -3.28 -1.33 25.73
CA GLN A 31 -2.71 -2.18 26.79
C GLN A 31 -3.75 -2.59 27.84
N GLU A 32 -4.66 -1.70 28.21
CA GLU A 32 -5.72 -1.98 29.20
C GLU A 32 -6.74 -3.03 28.72
N ARG A 33 -6.84 -3.26 27.41
CA ARG A 33 -7.71 -4.28 26.79
C ARG A 33 -7.01 -5.63 26.60
N SER A 34 -5.69 -5.67 26.78
CA SER A 34 -4.88 -6.87 26.58
C SER A 34 -4.50 -7.50 27.92
N PRO A 35 -4.69 -8.82 28.10
CA PRO A 35 -4.16 -9.53 29.26
C PRO A 35 -2.62 -9.69 29.19
N GLU A 36 -2.04 -9.61 27.99
CA GLU A 36 -0.61 -9.70 27.74
C GLU A 36 0.02 -8.31 27.60
N THR A 37 1.30 -8.19 27.91
CA THR A 37 2.05 -6.95 27.70
C THR A 37 2.22 -6.72 26.19
N LEU A 38 1.71 -5.60 25.70
CA LEU A 38 1.86 -5.17 24.31
C LEU A 38 3.23 -4.53 24.14
N VAL A 39 4.06 -5.13 23.29
CA VAL A 39 5.35 -4.56 22.90
C VAL A 39 5.29 -4.18 21.44
N VAL A 40 5.38 -2.88 21.16
CA VAL A 40 5.36 -2.35 19.79
C VAL A 40 6.79 -2.09 19.32
N TYR A 41 7.15 -2.62 18.15
CA TYR A 41 8.46 -2.40 17.54
C TYR A 41 8.31 -1.96 16.07
N ALA A 42 8.97 -0.87 15.69
CA ALA A 42 9.03 -0.41 14.30
C ALA A 42 10.35 -0.82 13.64
N ALA A 43 10.24 -1.48 12.49
CA ALA A 43 11.39 -1.96 11.71
C ALA A 43 12.33 -0.80 11.33
N LYS A 44 13.63 -0.94 11.60
CA LYS A 44 14.61 0.15 11.45
C LYS A 44 15.67 -0.10 10.37
N MET A 45 15.82 -1.33 9.88
CA MET A 45 16.92 -1.67 8.96
C MET A 45 16.69 -1.21 7.51
N ASN A 46 15.45 -0.87 7.15
CA ASN A 46 15.05 -0.54 5.78
C ASN A 46 14.82 0.95 5.52
N GLN A 47 15.24 1.85 6.41
CA GLN A 47 14.93 3.27 6.29
C GLN A 47 15.51 3.92 5.02
N GLY A 48 14.79 4.90 4.47
CA GLY A 48 15.24 5.71 3.34
C GLY A 48 15.52 4.89 2.08
N TYR A 49 16.63 5.16 1.39
CA TYR A 49 17.00 4.46 0.15
C TYR A 49 17.40 2.99 0.33
N ARG A 50 17.48 2.46 1.57
CA ARG A 50 17.65 1.00 1.76
C ARG A 50 16.45 0.21 1.27
N THR A 51 15.28 0.87 1.18
CA THR A 51 14.09 0.33 0.55
C THR A 51 14.26 0.00 -0.94
N TYR A 52 15.29 0.50 -1.64
CA TYR A 52 15.52 0.19 -3.06
C TYR A 52 16.08 -1.22 -3.30
N ASP A 53 16.56 -1.87 -2.25
CA ASP A 53 17.28 -3.14 -2.32
C ASP A 53 16.39 -4.33 -2.74
N GLY A 54 15.07 -4.15 -2.73
CA GLY A 54 14.08 -5.18 -3.06
C GLY A 54 13.28 -5.62 -1.84
N ILE A 55 12.04 -6.02 -2.07
CA ILE A 55 11.10 -6.61 -1.11
C ILE A 55 11.71 -7.85 -0.46
N ASP A 56 12.43 -8.66 -1.23
CA ASP A 56 13.14 -9.84 -0.75
C ASP A 56 14.25 -9.50 0.26
N ILE A 57 15.13 -8.55 -0.07
CA ILE A 57 16.22 -8.12 0.82
C ILE A 57 15.67 -7.38 2.05
N CYS A 58 14.68 -6.51 1.84
CA CYS A 58 14.02 -5.79 2.93
C CYS A 58 13.28 -6.76 3.86
N GLY A 59 12.59 -7.76 3.31
CA GLY A 59 11.88 -8.78 4.07
C GLY A 59 12.81 -9.70 4.85
N TYR A 60 13.99 -10.04 4.29
CA TYR A 60 15.03 -10.74 5.04
C TYR A 60 15.50 -9.95 6.27
N ARG A 61 15.75 -8.65 6.12
CA ARG A 61 16.14 -7.78 7.24
C ARG A 61 15.05 -7.72 8.31
N VAL A 62 13.79 -7.57 7.90
CA VAL A 62 12.65 -7.58 8.84
C VAL A 62 12.52 -8.92 9.55
N ALA A 63 12.68 -10.05 8.85
CA ALA A 63 12.66 -11.37 9.49
C ALA A 63 13.76 -11.49 10.56
N LYS A 64 14.97 -10.98 10.28
CA LYS A 64 16.07 -10.96 11.26
C LYS A 64 15.76 -10.05 12.46
N GLU A 65 15.25 -8.84 12.23
CA GLU A 65 14.83 -7.97 13.32
C GLU A 65 13.74 -8.62 14.20
N ILE A 66 12.79 -9.35 13.61
CA ILE A 66 11.78 -10.11 14.37
C ILE A 66 12.43 -11.18 15.25
N GLN A 67 13.39 -11.95 14.70
CA GLN A 67 14.11 -12.97 15.45
C GLN A 67 14.87 -12.37 16.63
N GLU A 68 15.59 -11.26 16.41
CA GLU A 68 16.32 -10.53 17.43
C GLU A 68 15.41 -9.98 18.52
N GLN A 69 14.26 -9.39 18.16
CA GLN A 69 13.31 -8.86 19.14
C GLN A 69 12.68 -9.97 19.97
N VAL A 70 12.29 -11.09 19.37
CA VAL A 70 11.77 -12.23 20.13
C VAL A 70 12.83 -12.76 21.10
N ALA A 71 14.08 -12.90 20.65
CA ALA A 71 15.17 -13.35 21.53
C ALA A 71 15.46 -12.35 22.67
N THR A 72 15.39 -11.05 22.39
CA THR A 72 15.63 -9.99 23.38
C THR A 72 14.52 -9.95 24.44
N LEU A 73 13.26 -10.13 24.02
CA LEU A 73 12.09 -10.08 24.90
C LEU A 73 11.88 -11.37 25.70
N ASN A 74 12.36 -12.50 25.18
CA ASN A 74 12.40 -13.77 25.90
C ASN A 74 13.55 -13.75 26.92
N CYS A 75 13.28 -13.28 28.13
CA CYS A 75 14.29 -13.11 29.17
C CYS A 75 14.06 -14.14 30.30
N PRO A 76 15.01 -15.08 30.53
CA PRO A 76 14.89 -16.06 31.61
C PRO A 76 14.88 -15.43 33.02
N GLU A 77 15.55 -14.29 33.19
CA GLU A 77 15.70 -13.62 34.49
C GLU A 77 14.38 -12.97 34.96
N THR A 78 13.65 -12.33 34.05
CA THR A 78 12.32 -11.76 34.31
C THR A 78 11.20 -12.77 34.07
N GLY A 79 11.51 -13.90 33.43
CA GLY A 79 10.56 -14.92 33.01
C GLY A 79 9.60 -14.45 31.91
N THR A 80 9.92 -13.39 31.17
CA THR A 80 9.09 -12.88 30.08
C THR A 80 9.18 -13.79 28.86
N VAL A 81 8.03 -14.01 28.22
CA VAL A 81 7.96 -14.84 27.00
C VAL A 81 7.00 -14.24 25.99
N VAL A 82 7.43 -14.15 24.74
CA VAL A 82 6.57 -13.79 23.62
C VAL A 82 5.68 -14.98 23.28
N THR A 83 4.38 -14.82 23.43
CA THR A 83 3.36 -15.84 23.15
C THR A 83 2.51 -15.49 21.92
N LYS A 84 2.44 -14.20 21.59
CA LYS A 84 1.66 -13.70 20.44
C LYS A 84 2.49 -12.78 19.57
N PHE A 85 2.21 -12.84 18.27
CA PHE A 85 2.84 -11.98 17.27
C PHE A 85 1.79 -11.36 16.35
N SER A 86 1.98 -10.10 16.02
CA SER A 86 1.21 -9.38 15.01
C SER A 86 2.12 -8.51 14.17
N ILE A 87 1.77 -8.32 12.91
CA ILE A 87 2.54 -7.50 11.98
C ILE A 87 1.61 -6.56 11.22
N VAL A 88 2.04 -5.30 11.10
CA VAL A 88 1.30 -4.23 10.44
C VAL A 88 2.21 -3.60 9.38
N GLY A 89 1.82 -3.73 8.12
CA GLY A 89 2.54 -3.17 6.99
C GLY A 89 1.86 -1.93 6.41
N TYR A 90 2.62 -0.89 6.12
CA TYR A 90 2.15 0.27 5.37
C TYR A 90 2.79 0.32 3.98
N SER A 91 2.00 0.52 2.94
CA SER A 91 2.47 0.63 1.55
C SER A 91 3.33 -0.58 1.15
N MET A 92 4.52 -0.37 0.60
CA MET A 92 5.47 -1.46 0.31
C MET A 92 5.80 -2.33 1.54
N GLY A 93 5.62 -1.81 2.76
CA GLY A 93 5.80 -2.54 4.02
C GLY A 93 4.90 -3.76 4.16
N GLY A 94 3.71 -3.78 3.54
CA GLY A 94 2.84 -4.97 3.51
C GLY A 94 3.45 -6.11 2.68
N LEU A 95 4.09 -5.79 1.55
CA LEU A 95 4.81 -6.78 0.73
C LEU A 95 6.06 -7.29 1.46
N ILE A 96 6.83 -6.39 2.07
CA ILE A 96 7.99 -6.75 2.91
C ILE A 96 7.56 -7.69 4.04
N SER A 97 6.43 -7.40 4.69
CA SER A 97 5.87 -8.22 5.76
C SER A 97 5.51 -9.63 5.28
N ARG A 98 4.83 -9.76 4.13
CA ARG A 98 4.50 -11.06 3.51
C ARG A 98 5.76 -11.88 3.24
N TYR A 99 6.83 -11.25 2.76
CA TYR A 99 8.09 -11.94 2.50
C TYR A 99 8.76 -12.40 3.80
N ALA A 100 8.84 -11.51 4.79
CA ALA A 100 9.46 -11.78 6.09
C ALA A 100 8.79 -12.95 6.82
N VAL A 101 7.45 -12.97 6.90
CA VAL A 101 6.72 -14.06 7.56
C VAL A 101 6.87 -15.38 6.81
N GLY A 102 7.02 -15.35 5.47
CA GLY A 102 7.35 -16.53 4.67
C GLY A 102 8.69 -17.16 5.04
N LEU A 103 9.74 -16.35 5.24
CA LEU A 103 11.05 -16.83 5.71
C LEU A 103 10.99 -17.38 7.14
N LEU A 104 10.22 -16.75 8.02
CA LEU A 104 10.04 -17.24 9.39
C LEU A 104 9.26 -18.55 9.41
N TYR A 105 8.31 -18.71 8.50
CA TYR A 105 7.53 -19.94 8.31
C TYR A 105 8.39 -21.08 7.77
N SER A 106 9.24 -20.87 6.76
CA SER A 106 10.14 -21.92 6.24
C SER A 106 11.05 -22.48 7.35
N ASN A 107 11.53 -21.60 8.23
CA ASN A 107 12.36 -21.97 9.37
C ASN A 107 11.58 -22.54 10.58
N GLN A 108 10.24 -22.59 10.48
CA GLN A 108 9.32 -22.98 11.56
C GLN A 108 9.56 -22.15 12.84
N PHE A 109 9.96 -20.89 12.70
CA PHE A 109 10.45 -20.05 13.79
C PHE A 109 9.39 -19.85 14.89
N PHE A 110 8.20 -19.38 14.51
CA PHE A 110 7.11 -19.15 15.45
C PHE A 110 6.61 -20.45 16.08
N LYS A 111 6.48 -21.53 15.28
CA LYS A 111 6.04 -22.84 15.75
C LYS A 111 6.98 -23.44 16.80
N LYS A 112 8.29 -23.36 16.59
CA LYS A 112 9.31 -23.87 17.53
C LYS A 112 9.27 -23.15 18.90
N GLN A 113 8.73 -21.94 18.93
CA GLN A 113 8.64 -21.11 20.13
C GLN A 113 7.19 -21.00 20.66
N ASP A 114 6.25 -21.76 20.10
CA ASP A 114 4.82 -21.73 20.45
C ASP A 114 4.19 -20.32 20.39
N ILE A 115 4.62 -19.51 19.41
CA ILE A 115 4.12 -18.15 19.21
C ILE A 115 2.89 -18.19 18.28
N LYS A 116 1.76 -17.69 18.76
CA LYS A 116 0.52 -17.57 17.98
C LYS A 116 0.56 -16.34 17.08
N LEU A 117 0.16 -16.52 15.82
CA LEU A 117 0.07 -15.44 14.83
C LEU A 117 -1.34 -14.86 14.84
N ILE A 118 -1.48 -13.62 15.32
CA ILE A 118 -2.79 -13.00 15.58
C ILE A 118 -3.22 -12.12 14.41
N ASN A 119 -2.63 -10.94 14.26
CA ASN A 119 -3.02 -9.96 13.24
C ASN A 119 -1.97 -9.84 12.13
N PHE A 120 -2.45 -9.90 10.89
CA PHE A 120 -1.75 -9.40 9.72
C PHE A 120 -2.58 -8.25 9.14
N THR A 121 -2.16 -7.01 9.38
CA THR A 121 -2.87 -5.83 8.86
C THR A 121 -2.02 -5.11 7.83
N THR A 122 -2.66 -4.63 6.77
CA THR A 122 -2.01 -3.74 5.81
C THR A 122 -2.79 -2.46 5.52
N PHE A 123 -2.08 -1.34 5.44
CA PHE A 123 -2.61 -0.06 4.98
C PHE A 123 -2.01 0.28 3.62
N CYS A 124 -2.87 0.54 2.65
CA CYS A 124 -2.51 1.01 1.30
C CYS A 124 -1.39 0.18 0.66
N SER A 125 -1.37 -1.14 0.88
CA SER A 125 -0.27 -2.00 0.44
C SER A 125 -0.57 -2.60 -0.93
N PRO A 126 0.29 -2.44 -1.96
CA PRO A 126 -0.01 -2.89 -3.32
C PRO A 126 0.17 -4.40 -3.47
N HIS A 127 -0.75 -5.20 -2.90
CA HIS A 127 -0.68 -6.66 -2.86
C HIS A 127 -0.64 -7.32 -4.25
N VAL A 128 -1.21 -6.64 -5.25
CA VAL A 128 -1.29 -7.06 -6.66
C VAL A 128 -0.19 -6.40 -7.52
N GLY A 129 0.72 -5.63 -6.89
CA GLY A 129 1.71 -4.81 -7.58
C GLY A 129 1.14 -3.47 -8.05
N VAL A 130 1.94 -2.68 -8.76
CA VAL A 130 1.61 -1.30 -9.18
C VAL A 130 1.57 -1.14 -10.70
N LEU A 131 1.50 -2.26 -11.43
CA LEU A 131 1.41 -2.26 -12.88
C LEU A 131 0.07 -1.64 -13.28
N ALA A 132 0.10 -0.41 -13.80
CA ALA A 132 -1.12 0.30 -14.17
C ALA A 132 -1.87 -0.48 -15.27
N PRO A 133 -3.19 -0.72 -15.11
CA PRO A 133 -3.99 -1.45 -16.08
C PRO A 133 -4.11 -0.69 -17.41
N GLY A 134 -4.25 -1.44 -18.50
CA GLY A 134 -4.42 -0.89 -19.86
C GLY A 134 -3.19 -1.00 -20.77
N LYS A 135 -3.44 -0.78 -22.07
CA LYS A 135 -2.50 -1.09 -23.16
C LYS A 135 -2.03 0.12 -23.96
N ASN A 136 -2.41 1.34 -23.57
CA ASN A 136 -2.05 2.56 -24.29
C ASN A 136 -0.56 2.91 -24.16
N LEU A 137 -0.02 3.73 -25.07
CA LEU A 137 1.43 4.02 -25.12
C LEU A 137 1.92 4.74 -23.86
N ALA A 138 1.14 5.68 -23.31
CA ALA A 138 1.47 6.41 -22.10
C ALA A 138 1.64 5.47 -20.89
N VAL A 139 0.68 4.56 -20.69
CA VAL A 139 0.74 3.51 -19.66
C VAL A 139 1.97 2.61 -19.85
N ARG A 140 2.30 2.22 -21.08
CA ARG A 140 3.49 1.39 -21.35
C ARG A 140 4.79 2.11 -20.99
N VAL A 141 4.93 3.38 -21.39
CA VAL A 141 6.10 4.21 -21.08
C VAL A 141 6.22 4.40 -19.57
N PHE A 142 5.12 4.73 -18.90
CA PHE A 142 5.07 4.88 -17.46
C PHE A 142 5.51 3.61 -16.71
N ASN A 143 4.87 2.48 -17.03
CA ASN A 143 5.18 1.19 -16.42
C ASN A 143 6.66 0.84 -16.65
N PHE A 144 7.29 1.26 -17.75
CA PHE A 144 8.72 1.10 -18.03
C PHE A 144 9.60 2.00 -17.16
N VAL A 145 9.40 3.32 -17.23
CA VAL A 145 10.28 4.30 -16.58
C VAL A 145 10.26 4.14 -15.06
N CYS A 146 9.07 4.09 -14.45
CA CYS A 146 8.95 4.00 -12.99
C CYS A 146 9.54 2.71 -12.42
N SER A 147 9.46 1.60 -13.16
CA SER A 147 10.04 0.33 -12.73
C SER A 147 11.57 0.34 -12.63
N LEU A 148 12.25 1.25 -13.32
CA LEU A 148 13.70 1.37 -13.33
C LEU A 148 14.23 2.37 -12.30
N ILE A 149 13.46 3.42 -12.02
CA ILE A 149 13.83 4.52 -11.11
C ILE A 149 13.84 4.06 -9.64
N LEU A 150 12.99 3.09 -9.29
CA LEU A 150 12.78 2.65 -7.90
C LEU A 150 13.62 1.41 -7.53
N GLY A 151 14.76 1.21 -8.18
CA GLY A 151 15.68 0.11 -7.88
C GLY A 151 15.08 -1.30 -8.10
N ASN A 152 15.49 -2.25 -7.25
CA ASN A 152 15.00 -3.63 -7.33
C ASN A 152 13.53 -3.73 -6.85
N SER A 153 13.16 -2.93 -5.85
CA SER A 153 11.78 -2.83 -5.35
C SER A 153 10.81 -2.37 -6.44
N GLY A 154 11.20 -1.40 -7.27
CA GLY A 154 10.45 -0.99 -8.46
C GLY A 154 10.22 -2.15 -9.43
N ARG A 155 11.28 -2.89 -9.77
CA ARG A 155 11.17 -4.05 -10.66
C ARG A 155 10.19 -5.10 -10.11
N GLN A 156 10.23 -5.37 -8.82
CA GLN A 156 9.33 -6.35 -8.17
C GLN A 156 7.89 -5.85 -8.09
N MET A 157 7.65 -4.61 -7.67
CA MET A 157 6.29 -4.03 -7.60
C MET A 157 5.62 -3.92 -8.97
N PHE A 158 6.38 -3.64 -10.03
CA PHE A 158 5.86 -3.61 -11.41
C PHE A 158 5.82 -4.99 -12.08
N LEU A 159 6.08 -6.08 -11.34
CA LEU A 159 6.09 -7.46 -11.85
C LEU A 159 7.06 -7.69 -13.02
N LYS A 160 8.20 -7.00 -13.02
CA LYS A 160 9.23 -7.05 -14.06
C LYS A 160 10.49 -7.79 -13.64
N ASP A 161 10.59 -8.15 -12.38
CA ASP A 161 11.60 -9.07 -11.89
C ASP A 161 11.35 -10.50 -12.39
N ARG A 162 12.39 -11.34 -12.32
CA ARG A 162 12.34 -12.73 -12.74
C ARG A 162 13.14 -13.59 -11.79
N ILE A 163 12.45 -14.41 -11.00
CA ILE A 163 13.11 -15.34 -10.09
C ILE A 163 13.50 -16.60 -10.87
N LYS A 164 14.80 -16.80 -11.09
CA LYS A 164 15.32 -17.98 -11.83
C LYS A 164 14.84 -19.31 -11.22
N ALA A 165 14.87 -19.41 -9.89
CA ALA A 165 14.40 -20.55 -9.11
C ALA A 165 12.93 -20.92 -9.35
N ALA A 166 12.10 -19.94 -9.72
CA ALA A 166 10.67 -20.10 -9.92
C ALA A 166 10.31 -19.96 -11.41
N ASN A 167 11.15 -20.48 -12.32
CA ASN A 167 10.96 -20.44 -13.76
C ASN A 167 10.69 -19.03 -14.33
N GLY A 168 11.34 -18.02 -13.74
CA GLY A 168 11.20 -16.61 -14.14
C GLY A 168 9.91 -15.94 -13.66
N MET A 169 9.19 -16.55 -12.72
CA MET A 169 8.02 -15.93 -12.08
C MET A 169 8.42 -14.68 -11.28
N PRO A 170 7.65 -13.58 -11.37
CA PRO A 170 7.86 -12.41 -10.51
C PRO A 170 7.62 -12.71 -9.03
N LEU A 171 8.35 -12.04 -8.14
CA LEU A 171 8.30 -12.27 -6.69
C LEU A 171 6.90 -12.15 -6.10
N ILE A 172 6.16 -11.08 -6.43
CA ILE A 172 4.82 -10.84 -5.87
C ILE A 172 3.84 -11.94 -6.31
N VAL A 173 3.99 -12.46 -7.54
CA VAL A 173 3.21 -13.60 -8.02
C VAL A 173 3.55 -14.85 -7.21
N LEU A 174 4.84 -15.15 -7.04
CA LEU A 174 5.31 -16.29 -6.24
C LEU A 174 4.76 -16.23 -4.81
N MET A 175 4.75 -15.04 -4.19
CA MET A 175 4.22 -14.82 -2.85
C MET A 175 2.70 -14.96 -2.73
N SER A 176 1.97 -15.08 -3.84
CA SER A 176 0.53 -15.35 -3.86
C SER A 176 0.20 -16.83 -4.07
N VAL A 177 1.13 -17.63 -4.58
CA VAL A 177 0.84 -19.04 -4.94
C VAL A 177 0.54 -19.84 -3.67
N GLY A 178 -0.58 -20.58 -3.67
CA GLY A 178 -1.08 -21.33 -2.51
C GLY A 178 -0.05 -22.27 -1.86
N ASP A 179 0.78 -22.92 -2.68
CA ASP A 179 1.81 -23.84 -2.18
C ASP A 179 3.09 -23.17 -1.68
N SER A 180 3.25 -21.86 -1.89
CA SER A 180 4.43 -21.12 -1.47
C SER A 180 4.49 -20.96 0.05
N ILE A 181 5.71 -20.84 0.58
CA ILE A 181 5.95 -20.54 2.00
C ILE A 181 5.29 -19.22 2.42
N PHE A 182 5.17 -18.27 1.51
CA PHE A 182 4.61 -16.94 1.77
C PHE A 182 3.10 -16.99 1.97
N TYR A 183 2.40 -17.72 1.09
CA TYR A 183 0.96 -17.92 1.21
C TYR A 183 0.63 -18.71 2.48
N LYS A 184 1.34 -19.83 2.70
CA LYS A 184 1.16 -20.68 3.89
C LYS A 184 1.43 -19.92 5.19
N ALA A 185 2.46 -19.05 5.21
CA ALA A 185 2.72 -18.19 6.35
C ALA A 185 1.58 -17.20 6.63
N LEU A 186 1.06 -16.57 5.57
CA LEU A 186 -0.04 -15.61 5.67
C LEU A 186 -1.36 -16.27 6.12
N GLU A 187 -1.59 -17.51 5.71
CA GLU A 187 -2.72 -18.33 6.13
C GLU A 187 -2.71 -18.62 7.64
N GLN A 188 -1.53 -18.71 8.28
CA GLN A 188 -1.41 -18.97 9.72
C GLN A 188 -1.92 -17.83 10.62
N PHE A 189 -2.08 -16.61 10.10
CA PHE A 189 -2.62 -15.51 10.89
C PHE A 189 -4.12 -15.68 11.11
N GLN A 190 -4.57 -15.52 12.34
CA GLN A 190 -6.00 -15.66 12.67
C GLN A 190 -6.84 -14.55 12.04
N HIS A 191 -6.32 -13.32 12.04
CA HIS A 191 -7.00 -12.14 11.52
C HIS A 191 -6.15 -11.50 10.43
N ARG A 192 -6.72 -11.40 9.22
CA ARG A 192 -6.13 -10.66 8.10
C ARG A 192 -7.05 -9.49 7.76
N SER A 193 -6.50 -8.28 7.78
CA SER A 193 -7.25 -7.08 7.42
C SER A 193 -6.45 -6.17 6.49
N LEU A 194 -7.16 -5.46 5.62
CA LEU A 194 -6.56 -4.47 4.73
C LEU A 194 -7.41 -3.20 4.67
N TYR A 195 -6.72 -2.08 4.51
CA TYR A 195 -7.30 -0.75 4.31
C TYR A 195 -6.80 -0.20 2.98
N ALA A 196 -7.72 0.27 2.16
CA ALA A 196 -7.44 0.69 0.79
C ALA A 196 -8.18 1.99 0.49
N ASN A 197 -7.44 3.03 0.11
CA ASN A 197 -8.04 4.29 -0.31
C ASN A 197 -8.82 4.10 -1.62
N ILE A 198 -10.02 4.67 -1.67
CA ILE A 198 -10.87 4.64 -2.86
C ILE A 198 -10.71 5.90 -3.74
N VAL A 199 -10.05 6.95 -3.22
CA VAL A 199 -9.77 8.19 -3.96
C VAL A 199 -8.34 8.68 -3.68
N ASN A 200 -7.76 9.38 -4.66
CA ASN A 200 -6.47 10.08 -4.55
C ASN A 200 -5.27 9.21 -4.08
N ASP A 201 -5.32 7.88 -4.26
CA ASP A 201 -4.21 6.96 -3.95
C ASP A 201 -3.90 6.08 -5.16
N LYS A 202 -3.43 6.69 -6.24
CA LYS A 202 -3.32 6.02 -7.54
C LYS A 202 -2.28 4.90 -7.58
N ARG A 203 -1.24 5.03 -6.76
CA ARG A 203 -0.18 4.02 -6.62
C ARG A 203 -0.69 2.74 -5.98
N THR A 204 -1.62 2.88 -5.04
CA THR A 204 -2.14 1.76 -4.26
C THR A 204 -3.67 1.80 -4.22
N ALA A 205 -4.26 2.06 -5.39
CA ALA A 205 -5.71 2.15 -5.57
C ALA A 205 -6.42 0.85 -5.19
N TRP A 206 -7.74 0.91 -5.09
CA TRP A 206 -8.58 -0.19 -4.60
C TRP A 206 -8.26 -1.53 -5.26
N TRP A 207 -8.08 -1.58 -6.59
CA TRP A 207 -7.80 -2.83 -7.29
C TRP A 207 -6.53 -3.56 -6.82
N THR A 208 -5.49 -2.81 -6.41
CA THR A 208 -4.24 -3.41 -5.92
C THR A 208 -4.22 -3.61 -4.41
N SER A 209 -4.63 -2.60 -3.64
CA SER A 209 -4.55 -2.66 -2.18
C SER A 209 -5.74 -3.37 -1.56
N GLY A 210 -6.90 -3.30 -2.20
CA GLY A 210 -8.14 -4.04 -1.89
C GLY A 210 -8.18 -5.46 -2.43
N ILE A 211 -7.19 -5.87 -3.24
CA ILE A 211 -7.13 -7.20 -3.88
C ILE A 211 -8.43 -7.47 -4.65
N SER A 212 -8.70 -6.64 -5.66
CA SER A 212 -10.01 -6.59 -6.33
C SER A 212 -9.86 -6.76 -7.84
N MET A 213 -10.68 -7.65 -8.43
CA MET A 213 -10.74 -7.88 -9.88
C MET A 213 -11.32 -6.69 -10.65
N ASN A 214 -12.21 -5.94 -10.01
CA ASN A 214 -12.92 -4.81 -10.58
C ASN A 214 -12.83 -3.59 -9.65
N ASP A 215 -13.09 -2.39 -10.17
CA ASP A 215 -13.06 -1.15 -9.39
C ASP A 215 -14.41 -0.44 -9.41
N PRO A 216 -15.24 -0.57 -8.36
CA PRO A 216 -16.50 0.15 -8.24
C PRO A 216 -16.32 1.64 -7.89
N PHE A 217 -15.08 2.08 -7.63
CA PHE A 217 -14.79 3.44 -7.16
C PHE A 217 -14.16 4.33 -8.23
N PHE A 218 -14.05 3.85 -9.47
CA PHE A 218 -13.31 4.53 -10.55
C PHE A 218 -13.83 5.95 -10.86
N ASP A 219 -15.12 6.19 -10.68
CA ASP A 219 -15.77 7.49 -10.90
C ASP A 219 -15.98 8.31 -9.61
N VAL A 220 -15.54 7.78 -8.47
CA VAL A 220 -15.65 8.45 -7.17
C VAL A 220 -14.59 9.54 -7.06
N THR A 221 -15.04 10.71 -6.64
CA THR A 221 -14.21 11.90 -6.36
C THR A 221 -14.37 12.27 -4.89
N VAL A 222 -13.65 13.29 -4.43
CA VAL A 222 -13.77 13.78 -3.05
C VAL A 222 -15.14 14.42 -2.74
N THR A 223 -15.94 14.74 -3.75
CA THR A 223 -17.22 15.45 -3.59
C THR A 223 -18.45 14.57 -3.82
N ASN A 224 -18.36 13.54 -4.67
CA ASN A 224 -19.55 12.81 -5.13
C ASN A 224 -19.81 11.48 -4.38
N GLY A 225 -18.94 11.04 -3.48
CA GLY A 225 -18.97 9.69 -2.91
C GLY A 225 -19.77 9.51 -1.63
N VAL A 226 -20.13 10.60 -0.93
CA VAL A 226 -20.68 10.54 0.44
C VAL A 226 -22.03 9.83 0.50
N GLU A 227 -22.88 10.02 -0.50
CA GLU A 227 -24.22 9.44 -0.55
C GLU A 227 -24.26 8.17 -1.42
N ARG A 228 -23.10 7.62 -1.78
CA ARG A 228 -22.99 6.45 -2.66
C ARG A 228 -22.80 5.14 -1.92
N PHE A 229 -22.39 5.20 -0.65
CA PHE A 229 -21.94 4.04 0.10
C PHE A 229 -22.57 3.99 1.49
N HIS A 230 -22.66 2.78 2.02
CA HIS A 230 -22.89 2.57 3.44
C HIS A 230 -21.56 2.60 4.18
N TYR A 231 -21.57 3.15 5.39
CA TYR A 231 -20.36 3.33 6.21
C TYR A 231 -20.53 2.65 7.56
N ILE A 232 -19.40 2.23 8.13
CA ILE A 232 -19.36 1.59 9.45
C ILE A 232 -19.56 2.66 10.52
N HIS A 233 -20.55 2.48 11.39
CA HIS A 233 -20.78 3.34 12.55
C HIS A 233 -19.72 3.13 13.65
N PRO A 234 -19.19 4.18 14.33
CA PRO A 234 -19.42 5.62 14.16
C PRO A 234 -18.35 6.32 13.29
N TYR A 235 -17.86 5.66 12.25
CA TYR A 235 -16.74 6.09 11.40
C TYR A 235 -17.21 6.67 10.05
N GLU A 236 -18.46 7.10 9.96
CA GLU A 236 -19.01 7.72 8.76
C GLU A 236 -18.42 9.13 8.52
N PRO A 237 -18.23 9.55 7.27
CA PRO A 237 -18.33 8.82 6.00
C PRO A 237 -16.96 8.32 5.52
N ILE A 238 -16.15 7.71 6.40
CA ILE A 238 -14.74 7.41 6.13
C ILE A 238 -14.52 5.93 5.83
N VAL A 239 -15.07 5.03 6.66
CA VAL A 239 -14.86 3.58 6.48
C VAL A 239 -16.11 2.96 5.85
N ILE A 240 -15.99 2.48 4.62
CA ILE A 240 -17.10 1.89 3.87
C ILE A 240 -17.40 0.49 4.39
N ASP A 241 -18.69 0.19 4.58
CA ASP A 241 -19.17 -1.12 5.01
C ASP A 241 -19.36 -2.05 3.81
N THR A 242 -18.43 -3.00 3.66
CA THR A 242 -18.47 -4.01 2.59
C THR A 242 -19.49 -5.13 2.83
N SER A 243 -20.11 -5.18 4.01
CA SER A 243 -21.20 -6.12 4.32
C SER A 243 -22.55 -5.67 3.76
N GLN A 244 -22.65 -4.42 3.31
CA GLN A 244 -23.82 -3.88 2.63
C GLN A 244 -23.60 -3.86 1.11
N PRO A 245 -24.64 -4.09 0.30
CA PRO A 245 -24.53 -4.00 -1.14
C PRO A 245 -24.45 -2.53 -1.59
N ILE A 246 -23.90 -2.32 -2.78
CA ILE A 246 -23.91 -1.04 -3.51
C ILE A 246 -24.88 -1.12 -4.67
N THR A 247 -25.46 0.01 -5.08
CA THR A 247 -26.30 0.09 -6.28
C THR A 247 -25.55 0.86 -7.37
N ILE A 248 -25.51 0.33 -8.59
CA ILE A 248 -24.87 0.94 -9.76
C ILE A 248 -25.97 1.37 -10.73
N THR A 249 -25.92 2.62 -11.20
CA THR A 249 -26.91 3.25 -12.10
C THR A 249 -26.24 4.12 -13.18
N SER A 250 -26.94 4.44 -14.28
CA SER A 250 -26.43 5.33 -15.31
C SER A 250 -26.42 6.79 -14.83
N ILE A 251 -25.44 7.61 -15.26
CA ILE A 251 -25.37 9.05 -14.91
C ILE A 251 -26.49 9.84 -15.57
N GLU A 252 -26.96 9.43 -16.76
CA GLU A 252 -28.03 10.12 -17.50
C GLU A 252 -29.36 10.19 -16.73
N GLU A 253 -29.56 9.28 -15.76
CA GLU A 253 -30.77 9.22 -14.93
C GLU A 253 -30.70 10.13 -13.69
N LEU A 254 -29.49 10.57 -13.29
CA LEU A 254 -29.31 11.46 -12.12
C LEU A 254 -29.48 12.95 -12.47
N THR A 255 -29.34 13.30 -13.75
CA THR A 255 -29.43 14.70 -14.22
C THR A 255 -30.85 15.21 -14.39
N ASP A 256 -31.87 14.33 -14.31
CA ASP A 256 -33.28 14.74 -14.43
C ASP A 256 -33.84 15.44 -13.17
N ASP A 257 -33.07 15.47 -12.07
CA ASP A 257 -33.45 16.10 -10.78
C ASP A 257 -32.65 17.38 -10.44
N GLU A 258 -31.78 17.90 -11.32
CA GLU A 258 -31.08 19.17 -11.09
C GLU A 258 -31.92 20.39 -11.56
N ASP A 259 -32.36 21.22 -10.59
CA ASP A 259 -33.05 22.50 -10.81
C ASP A 259 -32.22 23.44 -11.70
N PRO A 260 -32.72 23.87 -12.89
CA PRO A 260 -31.96 24.68 -13.83
C PRO A 260 -31.69 26.14 -13.39
N ASN A 261 -32.11 26.56 -12.18
CA ASN A 261 -32.12 27.97 -11.78
C ASN A 261 -31.02 28.39 -10.78
N LEU A 262 -29.79 27.91 -10.94
CA LEU A 262 -28.63 28.45 -10.22
C LEU A 262 -27.60 29.08 -11.18
N HIS A 263 -28.03 30.11 -11.89
CA HIS A 263 -27.14 31.11 -12.47
C HIS A 263 -27.58 32.51 -12.04
N GLU A 264 -26.87 33.08 -11.05
CA GLU A 264 -26.94 34.52 -10.81
C GLU A 264 -26.01 35.26 -11.80
N PRO A 265 -26.52 36.26 -12.54
CA PRO A 265 -25.69 37.17 -13.31
C PRO A 265 -25.34 38.38 -12.43
N GLY A 266 -24.07 38.48 -12.04
CA GLY A 266 -23.51 39.65 -11.36
C GLY A 266 -22.66 40.48 -12.31
N ASP A 267 -23.27 41.49 -12.95
CA ASP A 267 -22.57 42.55 -13.68
C ASP A 267 -22.41 43.77 -12.78
N GLN A 268 -21.20 44.33 -12.71
CA GLN A 268 -20.90 45.75 -12.96
C GLN A 268 -19.45 46.06 -12.59
N ALA A 269 -18.62 46.37 -13.60
CA ALA A 269 -17.32 46.99 -13.41
C ALA A 269 -17.24 48.24 -14.30
N ASP A 270 -17.14 49.41 -13.67
CA ASP A 270 -16.98 50.70 -14.33
C ASP A 270 -15.48 51.09 -14.41
N PRO A 271 -15.05 51.86 -15.43
CA PRO A 271 -13.69 51.87 -15.94
C PRO A 271 -12.83 52.99 -15.32
N HIS A 272 -11.58 52.67 -14.98
CA HIS A 272 -10.53 53.69 -14.91
C HIS A 272 -9.22 53.17 -15.52
N GLU A 273 -8.98 53.67 -16.73
CA GLU A 273 -7.73 53.63 -17.48
C GLU A 273 -6.63 54.32 -16.66
N PHE A 274 -5.76 53.57 -15.98
CA PHE A 274 -4.35 53.94 -15.71
C PHE A 274 -3.51 52.77 -15.12
N TYR A 275 -4.08 51.57 -14.90
CA TYR A 275 -3.36 50.39 -14.38
C TYR A 275 -3.22 49.21 -15.36
N PHE A 276 -3.65 49.36 -16.62
CA PHE A 276 -3.71 48.26 -17.59
C PHE A 276 -2.33 47.68 -17.94
N ILE A 277 -1.30 48.52 -18.10
CA ILE A 277 0.05 48.09 -18.49
C ILE A 277 0.74 47.30 -17.37
N ASN A 278 0.61 47.72 -16.11
CA ASN A 278 1.19 47.00 -14.97
C ASN A 278 0.44 45.69 -14.66
N TYR A 279 -0.88 45.66 -14.85
CA TYR A 279 -1.69 44.45 -14.70
C TYR A 279 -1.33 43.41 -15.77
N TRP A 280 -1.26 43.82 -17.05
CA TRP A 280 -0.86 42.92 -18.13
C TRP A 280 0.60 42.53 -18.05
N ALA A 281 1.53 43.42 -17.68
CA ALA A 281 2.92 43.06 -17.44
C ALA A 281 3.06 42.06 -16.28
N ALA A 282 2.33 42.23 -15.17
CA ALA A 282 2.35 41.28 -14.06
C ALA A 282 1.71 39.93 -14.43
N LYS A 283 0.65 39.93 -15.24
CA LYS A 283 0.01 38.72 -15.76
C LYS A 283 0.93 37.98 -16.73
N LEU A 284 1.59 38.71 -17.63
CA LEU A 284 2.53 38.18 -18.61
C LEU A 284 3.82 37.68 -17.95
N TYR A 285 4.29 38.36 -16.88
CA TYR A 285 5.37 37.88 -16.02
C TYR A 285 4.98 36.58 -15.31
N ARG A 286 3.77 36.48 -14.73
CA ARG A 286 3.30 35.21 -14.12
C ARG A 286 3.24 34.08 -15.15
N TRP A 287 2.72 34.33 -16.35
CA TRP A 287 2.70 33.35 -17.42
C TRP A 287 4.10 32.98 -17.93
N LEU A 288 5.02 33.95 -17.98
CA LEU A 288 6.43 33.71 -18.31
C LEU A 288 7.11 32.84 -17.23
N VAL A 289 6.86 33.11 -15.96
CA VAL A 289 7.36 32.29 -14.84
C VAL A 289 6.79 30.88 -14.90
N VAL A 290 5.48 30.71 -15.18
CA VAL A 290 4.87 29.39 -15.42
C VAL A 290 5.52 28.68 -16.60
N LEU A 291 5.76 29.38 -17.71
CA LEU A 291 6.41 28.83 -18.90
C LEU A 291 7.86 28.42 -18.63
N ILE A 292 8.65 29.25 -17.93
CA ILE A 292 10.02 28.93 -17.53
C ILE A 292 10.02 27.74 -16.56
N ASN A 293 9.11 27.73 -15.59
CA ASN A 293 8.95 26.62 -14.66
C ASN A 293 8.64 25.31 -15.40
N LEU A 294 7.78 25.36 -16.44
CA LEU A 294 7.35 24.18 -17.19
C LEU A 294 8.36 23.72 -18.23
N VAL A 295 9.06 24.64 -18.91
CA VAL A 295 9.96 24.32 -20.04
C VAL A 295 11.41 24.15 -19.61
N VAL A 296 11.83 24.80 -18.51
CA VAL A 296 13.23 24.79 -18.07
C VAL A 296 13.37 24.10 -16.72
N ILE A 297 12.70 24.60 -15.68
CA ILE A 297 12.94 24.12 -14.31
C ILE A 297 12.41 22.69 -14.14
N ALA A 298 11.18 22.40 -14.56
CA ALA A 298 10.60 21.06 -14.43
C ALA A 298 11.41 20.01 -15.21
N PRO A 299 11.82 20.21 -16.48
CA PRO A 299 12.65 19.23 -17.18
C PRO A 299 14.04 19.05 -16.55
N LEU A 300 14.69 20.12 -16.08
CA LEU A 300 15.99 20.01 -15.38
C LEU A 300 15.85 19.30 -14.04
N TRP A 301 14.78 19.57 -13.30
CA TRP A 301 14.48 18.91 -12.04
C TRP A 301 14.17 17.43 -12.27
N ILE A 302 13.37 17.08 -13.28
CA ILE A 302 13.08 15.70 -13.67
C ILE A 302 14.38 14.98 -14.08
N LEU A 303 15.25 15.65 -14.85
CA LEU A 303 16.53 15.09 -15.25
C LEU A 303 17.42 14.82 -14.04
N TRP A 304 17.54 15.78 -13.12
CA TRP A 304 18.27 15.60 -11.86
C TRP A 304 17.69 14.46 -11.02
N PHE A 305 16.36 14.37 -10.92
CA PHE A 305 15.67 13.30 -10.21
C PHE A 305 15.95 11.91 -10.81
N ILE A 306 15.93 11.80 -12.14
CA ILE A 306 16.29 10.56 -12.85
C ILE A 306 17.74 10.20 -12.55
N ILE A 307 18.67 11.16 -12.65
CA ILE A 307 20.09 10.92 -12.36
C ILE A 307 20.28 10.47 -10.91
N ALA A 308 19.68 11.17 -9.95
CA ALA A 308 19.76 10.81 -8.53
C ALA A 308 19.21 9.41 -8.28
N SER A 309 18.06 9.06 -8.89
CA SER A 309 17.45 7.73 -8.76
C SER A 309 18.30 6.63 -9.39
N VAL A 310 18.96 6.90 -10.52
CA VAL A 310 19.94 5.98 -11.13
C VAL A 310 21.12 5.76 -10.19
N VAL A 311 21.69 6.82 -9.62
CA VAL A 311 22.80 6.72 -8.65
C VAL A 311 22.39 5.90 -7.44
N GLN A 312 21.20 6.13 -6.88
CA GLN A 312 20.71 5.34 -5.74
C GLN A 312 20.42 3.88 -6.11
N THR A 313 19.95 3.63 -7.32
CA THR A 313 19.80 2.26 -7.85
C THR A 313 21.15 1.57 -8.01
N MET A 314 22.21 2.29 -8.42
CA MET A 314 23.57 1.74 -8.46
C MET A 314 24.08 1.42 -7.06
N ASN A 315 23.93 2.35 -6.10
CA ASN A 315 24.32 2.14 -4.71
C ASN A 315 23.60 0.93 -4.09
N SER A 316 22.29 0.81 -4.36
CA SER A 316 21.50 -0.37 -4.00
C SER A 316 22.04 -1.65 -4.62
N THR A 317 22.36 -1.61 -5.92
CA THR A 317 22.95 -2.77 -6.62
C THR A 317 24.28 -3.19 -5.98
N PHE A 318 25.14 -2.26 -5.58
CA PHE A 318 26.36 -2.57 -4.84
C PHE A 318 26.07 -3.21 -3.48
N ARG A 319 25.13 -2.65 -2.69
CA ARG A 319 24.73 -3.22 -1.40
C ARG A 319 24.18 -4.64 -1.55
N VAL A 320 23.27 -4.84 -2.51
CA VAL A 320 22.64 -6.15 -2.77
C VAL A 320 23.67 -7.14 -3.30
N THR A 321 24.56 -6.74 -4.21
CA THR A 321 25.59 -7.64 -4.74
C THR A 321 26.53 -8.09 -3.62
N ARG A 322 26.95 -7.18 -2.73
CA ARG A 322 27.76 -7.52 -1.56
C ARG A 322 27.02 -8.46 -0.61
N PHE A 323 25.74 -8.20 -0.36
CA PHE A 323 24.88 -9.06 0.44
C PHE A 323 24.76 -10.46 -0.20
N VAL A 324 24.28 -10.56 -1.44
CA VAL A 324 24.10 -11.85 -2.13
C VAL A 324 25.42 -12.61 -2.25
N HIS A 325 26.54 -11.97 -2.54
CA HIS A 325 27.84 -12.65 -2.55
C HIS A 325 28.18 -13.27 -1.19
N GLN A 326 27.81 -12.61 -0.08
CA GLN A 326 28.02 -13.10 1.27
C GLN A 326 27.03 -14.22 1.67
N TYR A 327 25.80 -14.23 1.13
CA TYR A 327 24.71 -15.13 1.55
C TYR A 327 24.24 -16.15 0.50
N SER A 328 24.79 -16.13 -0.72
CA SER A 328 24.35 -16.97 -1.86
C SER A 328 24.35 -18.47 -1.56
N HIS A 329 25.28 -18.94 -0.72
CA HIS A 329 25.33 -20.34 -0.31
C HIS A 329 24.22 -20.73 0.70
N GLN A 330 23.79 -19.81 1.56
CA GLN A 330 22.78 -20.06 2.60
C GLN A 330 21.35 -19.90 2.10
N LEU A 331 21.08 -18.83 1.34
CA LEU A 331 19.74 -18.55 0.79
C LEU A 331 19.27 -19.63 -0.19
N ILE A 332 20.18 -20.21 -0.97
CA ILE A 332 19.85 -21.31 -1.89
C ILE A 332 19.55 -22.59 -1.11
N GLN A 333 20.30 -22.92 -0.04
CA GLN A 333 19.94 -24.08 0.79
C GLN A 333 18.60 -23.90 1.50
N GLU A 334 18.31 -22.72 2.06
CA GLU A 334 17.06 -22.46 2.77
C GLU A 334 15.82 -22.38 1.85
N TYR A 335 15.97 -21.93 0.59
CA TYR A 335 14.88 -21.89 -0.38
C TYR A 335 14.53 -23.26 -0.97
N PHE A 336 15.49 -24.18 -1.02
CA PHE A 336 15.36 -25.44 -1.77
C PHE A 336 15.34 -26.70 -0.90
N ASP A 337 15.73 -26.65 0.37
CA ASP A 337 15.74 -27.83 1.25
C ASP A 337 14.45 -27.99 2.07
N VAL A 338 13.31 -28.02 1.38
CA VAL A 338 11.99 -28.35 1.96
C VAL A 338 11.85 -29.87 2.18
N SER A 339 12.95 -30.62 2.25
CA SER A 339 12.95 -32.09 2.36
C SER A 339 13.89 -32.71 3.41
N ALA A 340 14.65 -31.94 4.20
CA ALA A 340 15.57 -32.51 5.18
C ALA A 340 15.19 -32.16 6.65
N PRO A 341 15.18 -33.14 7.58
CA PRO A 341 15.01 -32.85 9.01
C PRO A 341 16.26 -32.15 9.58
N LEU A 342 16.04 -31.02 10.25
CA LEU A 342 17.08 -30.11 10.77
C LEU A 342 17.86 -30.72 11.95
N THR A 343 19.20 -30.82 11.83
CA THR A 343 20.12 -31.22 12.92
C THR A 343 20.72 -30.02 13.70
N PRO A 344 21.13 -30.20 14.99
CA PRO A 344 21.52 -29.12 15.91
C PRO A 344 22.81 -28.35 15.57
N CYS A 345 23.62 -28.85 14.64
CA CYS A 345 24.95 -28.32 14.33
C CYS A 345 24.90 -26.97 13.57
N SER A 346 23.85 -26.73 12.77
CA SER A 346 23.72 -25.52 11.94
C SER A 346 23.55 -24.23 12.77
N THR A 347 23.07 -24.35 14.01
CA THR A 347 22.75 -23.22 14.91
C THR A 347 23.99 -22.48 15.43
N ARG A 348 25.14 -23.16 15.59
CA ARG A 348 26.36 -22.55 16.16
C ARG A 348 27.18 -21.73 15.16
N LEU A 349 27.10 -22.06 13.87
CA LEU A 349 27.85 -21.34 12.82
C LEU A 349 27.19 -19.99 12.47
N ILE A 350 25.87 -19.90 12.61
CA ILE A 350 25.08 -18.67 12.37
C ILE A 350 25.45 -17.58 13.40
N ALA A 351 25.54 -17.92 14.69
CA ALA A 351 25.87 -16.96 15.75
C ALA A 351 27.24 -16.27 15.58
N SER A 352 28.26 -17.00 15.10
CA SER A 352 29.60 -16.44 14.88
C SER A 352 29.70 -15.54 13.63
N ALA A 353 28.81 -15.73 12.65
CA ALA A 353 28.74 -14.89 11.45
C ALA A 353 27.97 -13.59 11.73
N GLU A 354 26.95 -13.65 12.61
CA GLU A 354 26.11 -12.53 13.05
C GLU A 354 26.93 -11.41 13.73
N GLU A 355 27.86 -11.74 14.63
CA GLU A 355 28.66 -10.76 15.38
C GLU A 355 29.55 -9.87 14.48
N LYS A 356 29.98 -10.39 13.32
CA LYS A 356 30.87 -9.67 12.38
C LYS A 356 30.11 -8.70 11.46
N ILE A 357 28.79 -8.82 11.35
CA ILE A 357 27.94 -8.00 10.47
C ILE A 357 27.59 -6.66 11.13
N TYR A 358 27.40 -6.63 12.46
CA TYR A 358 26.99 -5.42 13.19
C TYR A 358 28.03 -4.30 13.19
N SER A 359 29.32 -4.61 13.05
CA SER A 359 30.39 -3.59 13.07
C SER A 359 30.52 -2.80 11.76
N THR A 360 29.88 -3.25 10.66
CA THR A 360 30.09 -2.65 9.32
C THR A 360 28.93 -1.75 8.87
N ILE A 361 27.77 -1.81 9.53
CA ILE A 361 26.58 -1.03 9.17
C ILE A 361 26.50 0.21 10.09
N ALA A 362 27.41 1.16 9.87
CA ALA A 362 27.37 2.45 10.56
C ALA A 362 26.15 3.29 10.14
N SER A 363 25.69 4.14 11.06
CA SER A 363 24.50 5.01 11.00
C SER A 363 24.55 6.04 9.85
N PRO A 364 23.41 6.35 9.19
CA PRO A 364 23.33 7.50 8.28
C PRO A 364 23.54 8.81 9.06
N VAL A 365 24.16 9.79 8.41
CA VAL A 365 24.39 11.13 8.99
C VAL A 365 23.08 11.91 8.97
N GLU A 366 22.78 12.62 10.05
CA GLU A 366 21.52 13.36 10.28
C GLU A 366 21.11 14.33 9.14
N TYR A 367 22.08 14.79 8.35
CA TYR A 367 21.88 15.59 7.14
C TYR A 367 21.27 14.81 5.97
N GLU A 368 21.61 13.53 5.79
CA GLU A 368 21.00 12.68 4.75
C GLU A 368 19.51 12.47 5.00
N HIS A 369 19.11 12.36 6.28
CA HIS A 369 17.72 12.13 6.67
C HIS A 369 16.80 13.31 6.33
N GLN A 370 17.26 14.55 6.50
CA GLN A 370 16.47 15.75 6.15
C GLN A 370 16.35 15.94 4.63
N LEU A 371 17.42 15.66 3.88
CA LEU A 371 17.41 15.70 2.42
C LEU A 371 16.49 14.60 1.85
N GLU A 372 16.54 13.39 2.43
CA GLU A 372 15.65 12.28 2.09
C GLU A 372 14.18 12.64 2.34
N GLN A 373 13.83 13.21 3.49
CA GLN A 373 12.45 13.62 3.78
C GLN A 373 11.91 14.65 2.78
N SER A 374 12.68 15.69 2.43
CA SER A 374 12.25 16.68 1.44
C SER A 374 12.14 16.09 0.03
N LEU A 375 13.03 15.16 -0.34
CA LEU A 375 12.97 14.45 -1.62
C LEU A 375 11.74 13.55 -1.72
N ASN A 376 11.31 12.93 -0.61
CA ASN A 376 10.19 12.00 -0.55
C ASN A 376 8.84 12.66 -0.85
N ASP A 377 8.55 13.81 -0.24
CA ASP A 377 7.25 14.48 -0.45
C ASP A 377 7.12 15.03 -1.88
N HIS A 378 8.21 15.56 -2.45
CA HIS A 378 8.24 16.02 -3.85
C HIS A 378 8.13 14.88 -4.85
N THR A 379 8.71 13.71 -4.55
CA THR A 379 8.62 12.54 -5.43
C THR A 379 7.29 11.83 -5.35
N ASP A 380 6.67 11.75 -4.17
CA ASP A 380 5.28 11.30 -3.97
C ASP A 380 4.34 12.13 -4.86
N THR A 381 4.43 13.45 -4.77
CA THR A 381 3.60 14.41 -5.55
C THR A 381 3.78 14.23 -7.05
N LEU A 382 5.01 14.03 -7.51
CA LEU A 382 5.28 13.87 -8.94
C LEU A 382 4.80 12.55 -9.48
N ILE A 383 4.99 11.45 -8.74
CA ILE A 383 4.45 10.16 -9.17
C ILE A 383 2.93 10.26 -9.27
N GLU A 384 2.26 10.86 -8.29
CA GLU A 384 0.81 11.09 -8.31
C GLU A 384 0.36 11.94 -9.51
N SER A 385 1.01 13.07 -9.78
CA SER A 385 0.70 13.90 -10.97
C SER A 385 0.90 13.16 -12.30
N VAL A 386 1.89 12.26 -12.37
CA VAL A 386 2.09 11.42 -13.56
C VAL A 386 0.98 10.38 -13.67
N PHE A 387 0.55 9.77 -12.57
CA PHE A 387 -0.62 8.88 -12.56
C PHE A 387 -1.90 9.65 -12.96
N ASP A 388 -2.10 10.89 -12.50
CA ASP A 388 -3.17 11.79 -12.94
C ASP A 388 -3.18 12.01 -14.45
N ALA A 389 -2.02 12.27 -15.05
CA ALA A 389 -1.91 12.52 -16.48
C ALA A 389 -2.18 11.29 -17.37
N ILE A 390 -2.08 10.07 -16.81
CA ILE A 390 -2.22 8.82 -17.55
C ILE A 390 -3.65 8.28 -17.53
N GLU A 391 -4.41 8.60 -16.49
CA GLU A 391 -5.76 8.11 -16.28
C GLU A 391 -6.76 8.88 -17.15
N ARG A 392 -7.51 8.16 -18.00
CA ARG A 392 -8.64 8.74 -18.74
C ARG A 392 -9.88 8.71 -17.86
N LYS A 393 -10.40 9.88 -17.47
CA LYS A 393 -11.76 10.00 -16.94
C LYS A 393 -12.76 10.11 -18.11
N ASN A 394 -13.21 8.97 -18.63
CA ASN A 394 -14.43 8.90 -19.41
C ASN A 394 -15.32 7.86 -18.73
N THR A 395 -16.39 8.28 -18.06
CA THR A 395 -17.36 7.34 -17.47
C THR A 395 -18.78 7.92 -17.48
N LEU A 396 -19.75 7.06 -17.78
CA LEU A 396 -21.19 7.33 -17.95
C LEU A 396 -22.05 6.67 -16.84
N THR A 397 -21.44 6.22 -15.73
CA THR A 397 -22.10 5.41 -14.68
C THR A 397 -21.72 5.91 -13.30
N ALA A 398 -22.66 5.84 -12.35
CA ALA A 398 -22.52 6.26 -10.96
C ALA A 398 -22.97 5.15 -9.99
N THR A 399 -22.35 5.11 -8.81
CA THR A 399 -22.81 4.30 -7.65
C THR A 399 -23.74 5.13 -6.76
N VAL A 400 -24.77 4.52 -6.17
CA VAL A 400 -25.76 5.17 -5.28
C VAL A 400 -26.03 4.29 -4.04
N GLN A 401 -26.27 4.92 -2.88
CA GLN A 401 -26.58 4.24 -1.62
C GLN A 401 -27.96 3.55 -1.65
N GLY A 402 -28.07 2.37 -1.03
CA GLY A 402 -29.20 1.47 -1.22
C GLY A 402 -30.54 1.92 -0.61
N THR A 403 -31.54 2.13 -1.48
CA THR A 403 -32.86 1.45 -1.53
C THR A 403 -33.25 1.45 -3.02
N PRO A 404 -34.08 0.50 -3.52
CA PRO A 404 -34.43 0.47 -4.93
C PRO A 404 -35.31 1.68 -5.19
N VAL A 405 -34.73 2.76 -5.70
CA VAL A 405 -35.51 3.51 -6.66
C VAL A 405 -35.69 2.51 -7.78
N GLY A 406 -36.93 2.05 -7.98
CA GLY A 406 -37.31 1.03 -8.95
C GLY A 406 -37.11 1.51 -10.39
N HIS A 407 -35.93 2.06 -10.68
CA HIS A 407 -35.48 2.46 -11.99
C HIS A 407 -35.11 1.18 -12.74
N PRO A 408 -35.84 0.86 -13.81
CA PRO A 408 -35.53 -0.28 -14.65
C PRO A 408 -34.13 -0.07 -15.24
N GLY A 409 -33.15 -0.90 -14.84
CA GLY A 409 -31.76 -0.82 -15.32
C GLY A 409 -30.68 -0.82 -14.22
N SER A 410 -31.04 -0.52 -12.96
CA SER A 410 -30.09 -0.52 -11.83
C SER A 410 -29.59 -1.92 -11.46
N LEU A 411 -28.35 -2.03 -10.95
CA LEU A 411 -27.76 -3.27 -10.47
C LEU A 411 -27.30 -3.14 -9.01
N THR A 412 -27.81 -4.01 -8.14
CA THR A 412 -27.36 -4.12 -6.75
C THR A 412 -26.35 -5.27 -6.62
N ILE A 413 -25.15 -4.98 -6.12
CA ILE A 413 -24.06 -5.95 -6.02
C ILE A 413 -23.20 -5.71 -4.78
N TYR A 414 -22.58 -6.76 -4.25
CA TYR A 414 -21.62 -6.65 -3.16
C TYR A 414 -20.22 -6.32 -3.68
N ILE A 415 -19.50 -5.45 -2.96
CA ILE A 415 -18.10 -5.10 -3.28
C ILE A 415 -17.20 -6.36 -3.29
N ASP A 416 -17.47 -7.33 -2.41
CA ASP A 416 -16.69 -8.58 -2.36
C ASP A 416 -16.90 -9.46 -3.61
N GLU A 417 -18.11 -9.44 -4.20
CA GLU A 417 -18.38 -10.14 -5.46
C GLU A 417 -17.60 -9.50 -6.61
N LEU A 418 -17.58 -8.17 -6.68
CA LEU A 418 -16.74 -7.42 -7.62
C LEU A 418 -15.24 -7.63 -7.39
N ALA A 419 -14.82 -7.92 -6.16
CA ALA A 419 -13.42 -8.18 -5.86
C ALA A 419 -12.95 -9.57 -6.31
N THR A 420 -13.85 -10.55 -6.36
CA THR A 420 -13.52 -11.96 -6.55
C THR A 420 -13.82 -12.48 -7.96
N LYS A 421 -14.90 -12.02 -8.60
CA LYS A 421 -15.35 -12.49 -9.93
C LYS A 421 -14.91 -11.55 -11.05
N ASN A 422 -14.75 -12.09 -12.26
CA ASN A 422 -14.66 -11.23 -13.44
C ASN A 422 -16.04 -10.64 -13.74
N VAL A 423 -16.10 -9.46 -14.37
CA VAL A 423 -17.37 -8.84 -14.78
C VAL A 423 -18.23 -9.79 -15.60
N GLU A 424 -17.61 -10.58 -16.48
CA GLU A 424 -18.30 -11.52 -17.36
C GLU A 424 -18.94 -12.71 -16.62
N ASP A 425 -18.47 -13.01 -15.40
CA ASP A 425 -18.94 -14.13 -14.58
C ASP A 425 -20.02 -13.70 -13.57
N ILE A 426 -20.32 -12.39 -13.48
CA ILE A 426 -21.34 -11.83 -12.60
C ILE A 426 -22.71 -11.96 -13.26
N ALA A 427 -23.69 -12.47 -12.52
CA ALA A 427 -25.05 -12.65 -13.03
C ALA A 427 -25.74 -11.28 -13.24
N THR A 428 -26.32 -11.08 -14.43
CA THR A 428 -27.12 -9.89 -14.77
C THR A 428 -28.44 -10.32 -15.43
N ASP A 429 -29.51 -9.58 -15.17
CA ASP A 429 -30.84 -9.83 -15.74
C ASP A 429 -31.01 -9.17 -17.11
N THR A 430 -30.33 -8.05 -17.36
CA THR A 430 -30.40 -7.28 -18.62
C THR A 430 -29.01 -7.00 -19.20
N GLU A 431 -28.96 -6.63 -20.50
CA GLU A 431 -27.72 -6.18 -21.15
C GLU A 431 -27.30 -4.78 -20.65
N GLU A 432 -28.25 -3.93 -20.24
CA GLU A 432 -27.98 -2.63 -19.61
C GLU A 432 -27.19 -2.80 -18.30
N GLN A 433 -27.61 -3.71 -17.42
CA GLN A 433 -26.86 -4.03 -16.20
C GLN A 433 -25.45 -4.56 -16.50
N ARG A 434 -25.29 -5.31 -17.61
CA ARG A 434 -23.98 -5.78 -18.05
C ARG A 434 -23.09 -4.61 -18.50
N GLU A 435 -23.65 -3.62 -19.18
CA GLU A 435 -22.91 -2.41 -19.56
C GLU A 435 -22.48 -1.59 -18.34
N LEU A 436 -23.34 -1.49 -17.30
CA LEU A 436 -22.97 -0.85 -16.04
C LEU A 436 -21.75 -1.53 -15.38
N LEU A 437 -21.73 -2.87 -15.35
CA LEU A 437 -20.59 -3.61 -14.81
C LEU A 437 -19.31 -3.46 -15.64
N ARG A 438 -19.41 -3.28 -16.96
CA ARG A 438 -18.24 -3.03 -17.81
C ARG A 438 -17.48 -1.77 -17.41
N ASN A 439 -18.14 -0.79 -16.77
CA ASN A 439 -17.46 0.40 -16.27
C ASN A 439 -16.59 0.13 -15.02
N CYS A 440 -16.85 -0.96 -14.29
CA CYS A 440 -16.00 -1.43 -13.20
C CYS A 440 -14.83 -2.31 -13.68
N TYR A 441 -14.84 -2.74 -14.95
CA TYR A 441 -13.85 -3.66 -15.49
C TYR A 441 -12.46 -3.01 -15.57
N LEU A 442 -11.44 -3.78 -15.19
CA LEU A 442 -10.04 -3.40 -15.34
C LEU A 442 -9.29 -4.34 -16.30
N ASP A 443 -8.59 -3.76 -17.29
CA ASP A 443 -7.69 -4.49 -18.20
C ASP A 443 -6.36 -4.83 -17.51
N MET A 444 -6.43 -5.73 -16.52
CA MET A 444 -5.30 -6.22 -15.74
C MET A 444 -4.52 -7.34 -16.43
N ASP A 445 -3.20 -7.36 -16.18
CA ASP A 445 -2.31 -8.44 -16.61
C ASP A 445 -2.70 -9.79 -15.97
N TRP A 446 -2.50 -10.89 -16.68
CA TRP A 446 -2.83 -12.23 -16.18
C TRP A 446 -2.15 -12.56 -14.85
N ARG A 447 -0.96 -11.99 -14.59
CA ARG A 447 -0.23 -12.13 -13.32
C ARG A 447 -0.96 -11.45 -12.18
N GLN A 448 -1.54 -10.27 -12.42
CA GLN A 448 -2.34 -9.53 -11.45
C GLN A 448 -3.62 -10.31 -11.12
N ARG A 449 -4.33 -10.78 -12.14
CA ARG A 449 -5.52 -11.63 -11.96
C ARG A 449 -5.21 -12.90 -11.17
N ARG A 450 -4.08 -13.55 -11.45
CA ARG A 450 -3.61 -14.71 -10.68
C ARG A 450 -3.32 -14.39 -9.22
N ILE A 451 -2.69 -13.24 -8.94
CA ILE A 451 -2.45 -12.78 -7.55
C ILE A 451 -3.79 -12.56 -6.83
N ILE A 452 -4.73 -11.84 -7.46
CA ILE A 452 -6.07 -11.55 -6.90
C ILE A 452 -6.79 -12.86 -6.58
N SER A 453 -6.88 -13.77 -7.55
CA SER A 453 -7.55 -15.05 -7.39
C SER A 453 -6.97 -15.87 -6.23
N ASN A 454 -5.64 -15.96 -6.13
CA ASN A 454 -5.03 -16.70 -5.02
C ASN A 454 -5.27 -16.02 -3.67
N LEU A 455 -5.01 -14.70 -3.56
CA LEU A 455 -5.08 -14.01 -2.28
C LEU A 455 -6.51 -13.87 -1.75
N ASN A 456 -7.50 -13.80 -2.63
CA ASN A 456 -8.92 -13.87 -2.25
C ASN A 456 -9.35 -15.28 -1.81
N GLY A 457 -8.52 -16.30 -2.01
CA GLY A 457 -8.69 -17.61 -1.38
C GLY A 457 -8.43 -17.60 0.13
N LEU A 458 -7.86 -16.52 0.68
CA LEU A 458 -7.72 -16.31 2.12
C LEU A 458 -8.86 -15.45 2.64
N SER A 459 -9.29 -15.69 3.89
CA SER A 459 -10.29 -14.84 4.56
C SER A 459 -9.68 -13.50 4.96
N TRP A 460 -10.04 -12.42 4.26
CA TRP A 460 -9.66 -11.03 4.54
C TRP A 460 -10.86 -10.21 5.01
N LYS A 461 -10.65 -9.32 5.98
CA LYS A 461 -11.53 -8.17 6.20
C LYS A 461 -11.02 -6.98 5.39
N LYS A 462 -11.80 -6.54 4.39
CA LYS A 462 -11.40 -5.48 3.47
C LYS A 462 -12.17 -4.20 3.77
N PHE A 463 -11.44 -3.12 4.00
CA PHE A 463 -12.00 -1.82 4.34
C PHE A 463 -11.62 -0.77 3.29
N PRO A 464 -12.51 -0.47 2.33
CA PRO A 464 -12.39 0.71 1.50
C PRO A 464 -12.51 1.95 2.40
N ILE A 465 -11.55 2.88 2.27
CA ILE A 465 -11.52 4.12 3.05
C ILE A 465 -11.62 5.34 2.13
N TYR A 466 -12.46 6.29 2.53
CA TYR A 466 -12.81 7.48 1.75
C TYR A 466 -12.25 8.74 2.42
N ILE A 467 -10.96 9.00 2.18
CA ILE A 467 -10.26 10.18 2.68
C ILE A 467 -10.40 11.32 1.66
N ARG A 468 -11.00 12.43 2.08
CA ARG A 468 -11.35 13.59 1.24
C ARG A 468 -10.63 14.87 1.68
N GLY A 469 -10.28 14.97 2.96
CA GLY A 469 -9.71 16.17 3.57
C GLY A 469 -8.32 16.56 3.07
N THR A 470 -7.66 15.69 2.29
CA THR A 470 -6.32 15.93 1.76
C THR A 470 -6.10 15.14 0.46
N PRO A 471 -5.32 15.66 -0.51
CA PRO A 471 -4.85 14.87 -1.64
C PRO A 471 -3.85 13.78 -1.21
N SER A 472 -3.13 13.97 -0.08
CA SER A 472 -2.14 13.03 0.45
C SER A 472 -2.78 11.85 1.18
N THR A 473 -3.80 11.22 0.59
CA THR A 473 -4.62 10.16 1.19
C THR A 473 -3.80 8.95 1.60
N HIS A 474 -2.76 8.61 0.82
CA HIS A 474 -1.84 7.50 1.11
C HIS A 474 -1.17 7.67 2.48
N ALA A 475 -0.60 8.86 2.74
CA ALA A 475 0.03 9.18 4.01
C ALA A 475 -1.00 9.41 5.14
N CYS A 476 -2.18 9.95 4.79
CA CYS A 476 -3.27 10.19 5.73
C CYS A 476 -3.79 8.90 6.35
N ALA A 477 -3.91 7.81 5.59
CA ALA A 477 -4.47 6.53 6.06
C ALA A 477 -3.82 5.95 7.33
N ILE A 478 -2.57 6.32 7.63
CA ILE A 478 -1.86 5.93 8.85
C ILE A 478 -1.44 7.10 9.74
N VAL A 479 -1.86 8.33 9.39
CA VAL A 479 -1.43 9.57 10.02
C VAL A 479 0.11 9.66 10.05
N ARG A 480 0.74 9.54 8.87
CA ARG A 480 2.19 9.39 8.68
C ARG A 480 3.01 10.46 9.41
N HIS A 481 2.47 11.66 9.52
CA HIS A 481 3.06 12.81 10.20
C HIS A 481 1.94 13.72 10.72
N LYS A 482 2.32 14.72 11.52
CA LYS A 482 1.37 15.70 12.05
C LYS A 482 0.94 16.65 10.94
N ASP A 483 -0.29 16.49 10.46
CA ASP A 483 -0.94 17.38 9.50
C ASP A 483 -2.39 17.65 9.98
N PRO A 484 -2.82 18.92 10.11
CA PRO A 484 -4.20 19.24 10.52
C PRO A 484 -5.29 18.69 9.59
N HIS A 485 -4.95 18.34 8.34
CA HIS A 485 -5.87 17.76 7.36
C HIS A 485 -5.99 16.22 7.50
N PHE A 486 -5.23 15.58 8.40
CA PHE A 486 -5.24 14.12 8.57
C PHE A 486 -6.30 13.57 9.54
N LYS A 487 -7.29 14.38 9.93
CA LYS A 487 -8.37 13.97 10.86
C LYS A 487 -9.13 12.73 10.40
N GLU A 488 -9.36 12.58 9.10
CA GLU A 488 -10.03 11.39 8.58
C GLU A 488 -9.16 10.14 8.73
N GLY A 489 -7.84 10.28 8.58
CA GLY A 489 -6.84 9.25 8.89
C GLY A 489 -6.85 8.81 10.35
N GLU A 490 -7.01 9.75 11.30
CA GLU A 490 -7.17 9.42 12.72
C GLU A 490 -8.39 8.51 12.95
N SER A 491 -9.48 8.74 12.21
CA SER A 491 -10.68 7.90 12.28
C SER A 491 -10.45 6.51 11.69
N VAL A 492 -9.68 6.40 10.60
CA VAL A 492 -9.25 5.10 10.04
C VAL A 492 -8.45 4.30 11.06
N VAL A 493 -7.44 4.92 11.68
CA VAL A 493 -6.61 4.26 12.69
C VAL A 493 -7.43 3.88 13.92
N LYS A 494 -8.37 4.73 14.35
CA LYS A 494 -9.28 4.45 15.46
C LYS A 494 -10.20 3.27 15.17
N HIS A 495 -10.73 3.15 13.95
CA HIS A 495 -11.50 1.98 13.54
C HIS A 495 -10.64 0.72 13.59
N TRP A 496 -9.42 0.79 13.05
CA TRP A 496 -8.51 -0.35 13.09
C TRP A 496 -8.15 -0.77 14.51
N SER A 497 -7.69 0.14 15.37
CA SER A 497 -7.24 -0.18 16.72
C SER A 497 -8.39 -0.64 17.63
N ASN A 498 -9.59 -0.09 17.44
CA ASN A 498 -10.70 -0.36 18.35
C ASN A 498 -11.48 -1.61 17.96
N GLU A 499 -11.80 -1.76 16.67
CA GLU A 499 -12.74 -2.77 16.19
C GLU A 499 -12.05 -3.97 15.52
N ILE A 500 -10.87 -3.76 14.94
CA ILE A 500 -10.24 -4.76 14.06
C ILE A 500 -9.02 -5.44 14.70
N PHE A 501 -8.19 -4.70 15.44
CA PHE A 501 -7.02 -5.26 16.10
C PHE A 501 -7.43 -6.23 17.21
N ALA A 502 -7.09 -7.50 17.04
CA ALA A 502 -7.47 -8.57 17.96
C ALA A 502 -6.33 -8.93 18.92
N PHE A 503 -6.69 -9.39 20.12
CA PHE A 503 -5.75 -9.92 21.11
C PHE A 503 -5.69 -11.45 21.13
N ASN A 504 -6.62 -12.13 20.48
CA ASN A 504 -6.75 -13.59 20.49
C ASN A 504 -7.02 -14.16 19.11
#